data_AF-A0A497FP18-F1
#
_entry.id   AF-A0A497FP18-F1
#
_cell.length_a   1.000
_cell.length_b   1.000
_cell.length_c   1.000
_cell.angle_alpha   90.00
_cell.angle_beta   90.00
_cell.angle_gamma   90.00
#
_symmetry.space_group_name_H-M   'P 1'
#
loop_
_entity.id
_entity.type
_entity.pdbx_description
1 polymer ?
#
loop_
_entity_poly.entity_id
_entity_poly.type
_entity_poly.pdbx_seq_one_letter_code
_entity_poly.pdbx_strand_id
1 'polypeptide(L)'
;MECEICGNSVKVVNVCKICGRVVCSYDFNKSKNICLACEMALCEICGTYLSIGYCKKCERLICEDCSVKVGAEYICRECMRYDHEKR
;
A
#
# COMPACT_ATOMS: atom_id res chain seq x y z
N MET A 1 -3.85 -15.14 22.07
CA MET A 1 -4.44 -14.11 21.18
C MET A 1 -4.45 -14.68 19.77
N GLU A 2 -5.28 -14.16 18.88
CA GLU A 2 -5.37 -14.63 17.49
C GLU A 2 -4.75 -13.60 16.55
N CYS A 3 -4.09 -14.07 15.50
CA CYS A 3 -3.62 -13.20 14.42
C CYS A 3 -4.77 -12.87 13.47
N GLU A 4 -5.06 -11.58 13.24
CA GLU A 4 -6.13 -11.15 12.33
C GLU A 4 -5.83 -11.40 10.84
N ILE A 5 -4.63 -11.87 10.48
CA ILE A 5 -4.26 -12.20 9.09
C ILE A 5 -4.33 -13.71 8.85
N CYS A 6 -3.60 -14.51 9.62
CA CYS A 6 -3.55 -15.97 9.41
C CYS A 6 -4.52 -16.78 10.27
N GLY A 7 -5.21 -16.15 11.24
CA GLY A 7 -6.15 -16.82 12.16
C GLY A 7 -5.49 -17.74 13.21
N ASN A 8 -4.15 -17.80 13.24
CA ASN A 8 -3.44 -18.67 14.18
C ASN A 8 -3.46 -18.11 15.60
N SER A 9 -3.69 -18.99 16.58
CA SER A 9 -3.51 -18.68 18.00
C SER A 9 -2.03 -18.56 18.35
N VAL A 10 -1.62 -17.39 18.84
CA VAL A 10 -0.23 -17.05 19.17
C VAL A 10 -0.11 -16.42 20.56
N LYS A 11 1.10 -16.52 21.14
CA LYS A 11 1.43 -15.94 22.46
C LYS A 11 1.74 -14.44 22.40
N VAL A 12 2.34 -13.99 21.30
CA VAL A 12 2.80 -12.60 21.12
C VAL A 12 2.20 -12.06 19.82
N VAL A 13 1.74 -10.81 19.88
CA VAL A 13 1.16 -10.07 18.77
C VAL A 13 1.75 -8.67 18.69
N ASN A 14 1.65 -8.05 17.53
CA ASN A 14 2.07 -6.68 17.24
C ASN A 14 0.88 -5.93 16.64
N VAL A 15 0.78 -4.62 16.87
CA VAL A 15 -0.28 -3.77 16.32
C VAL A 15 0.25 -3.00 15.10
N CYS A 16 -0.43 -3.10 13.97
CA CYS A 16 -0.07 -2.35 12.76
C CYS A 16 -0.35 -0.85 12.95
N LYS A 17 0.65 0.01 12.75
CA LYS A 17 0.47 1.47 12.87
C LYS A 17 -0.47 2.10 11.83
N ILE A 18 -0.74 1.41 10.72
CA ILE A 18 -1.59 1.91 9.62
C ILE A 18 -3.04 1.51 9.81
N CYS A 19 -3.32 0.21 9.95
CA CYS A 19 -4.70 -0.30 9.98
C CYS A 19 -5.18 -0.74 11.37
N GLY A 20 -4.31 -0.75 12.38
CA GLY A 20 -4.67 -1.14 13.75
C GLY A 20 -4.80 -2.65 13.99
N ARG A 21 -4.67 -3.51 12.95
CA ARG A 21 -4.74 -4.97 13.12
C ARG A 21 -3.67 -5.49 14.07
N VAL A 22 -4.07 -6.45 14.89
CA VAL A 22 -3.27 -7.25 15.80
C VAL A 22 -2.81 -8.52 15.07
N VAL A 23 -1.50 -8.63 14.82
CA VAL A 23 -0.93 -9.67 13.97
C VAL A 23 0.25 -10.38 14.62
N CYS A 24 0.48 -11.64 14.27
CA CYS A 24 1.63 -12.39 14.74
C CYS A 24 2.94 -11.85 14.14
N SER A 25 4.08 -12.25 14.69
CA SER A 25 5.40 -11.79 14.23
C SER A 25 5.73 -12.20 12.78
N TYR A 26 5.09 -13.23 12.23
CA TYR A 26 5.27 -13.64 10.84
C TYR A 26 4.55 -12.72 9.85
N ASP A 27 3.41 -12.15 10.27
CA ASP A 27 2.61 -11.22 9.47
C ASP A 27 2.93 -9.75 9.76
N PHE A 28 4.07 -9.48 10.41
CA PHE A 28 4.46 -8.15 10.85
C PHE A 28 5.85 -7.77 10.35
N ASN A 29 5.94 -6.67 9.60
CA ASN A 29 7.20 -6.03 9.28
C ASN A 29 7.67 -5.15 10.44
N LYS A 30 8.66 -5.64 11.18
CA LYS A 30 9.22 -4.91 12.34
C LYS A 30 9.92 -3.61 11.96
N SER A 31 10.61 -3.56 10.82
CA SER A 31 11.35 -2.37 10.36
C SER A 31 10.41 -1.20 10.06
N LYS A 32 9.28 -1.49 9.41
CA LYS A 32 8.27 -0.48 9.06
C LYS A 32 7.18 -0.28 10.12
N ASN A 33 7.10 -1.18 11.10
CA ASN A 33 6.09 -1.23 12.16
C ASN A 33 4.65 -1.35 11.61
N ILE A 34 4.47 -2.21 10.60
CA ILE A 34 3.18 -2.45 9.91
C ILE A 34 2.99 -3.95 9.65
N CYS A 35 1.74 -4.37 9.43
CA CYS A 35 1.48 -5.74 8.96
C CYS A 35 1.88 -5.90 7.49
N LEU A 36 2.18 -7.13 7.09
CA LEU A 36 2.58 -7.45 5.71
C LEU A 36 1.48 -7.10 4.69
N ALA A 37 0.20 -7.22 5.07
CA ALA A 37 -0.91 -6.80 4.21
C ALA A 37 -0.88 -5.28 3.90
N CYS A 38 -0.57 -4.44 4.89
CA CYS A 38 -0.40 -3.02 4.66
C CYS A 38 0.85 -2.74 3.82
N GLU A 39 1.96 -3.46 4.06
CA GLU A 39 3.18 -3.32 3.28
C GLU A 39 2.94 -3.59 1.79
N MET A 40 2.25 -4.68 1.47
CA MET A 40 1.91 -5.05 0.08
C MET A 40 0.94 -4.07 -0.59
N ALA A 41 0.19 -3.30 0.20
CA ALA A 41 -0.79 -2.34 -0.30
C ALA A 41 -0.26 -0.89 -0.34
N LEU A 42 0.99 -0.64 0.07
CA LEU A 42 1.58 0.70 0.00
C LEU A 42 1.69 1.20 -1.44
N CYS A 43 1.55 2.50 -1.61
CA CYS A 43 1.87 3.15 -2.88
C CYS A 43 3.32 2.89 -3.26
N GLU A 44 3.55 2.37 -4.47
CA GLU A 44 4.87 2.03 -4.97
C GLU A 44 5.70 3.26 -5.40
N ILE A 45 5.09 4.46 -5.38
CA ILE A 45 5.79 5.72 -5.68
C ILE A 45 6.36 6.33 -4.40
N CYS A 46 5.53 6.52 -3.36
CA CYS A 46 5.97 7.21 -2.14
C CYS A 46 6.26 6.26 -0.95
N GLY A 47 5.81 5.00 -1.00
CA GLY A 47 5.96 4.04 0.09
C GLY A 47 5.32 4.44 1.42
N THR A 48 4.48 5.49 1.43
CA THR A 48 4.00 6.13 2.66
C THR A 48 2.51 5.86 2.91
N TYR A 49 1.67 6.07 1.90
CA TYR A 49 0.22 5.89 2.00
C TYR A 49 -0.21 4.57 1.38
N LEU A 50 -1.34 4.02 1.84
CA LEU A 50 -1.99 2.90 1.18
C LEU A 50 -2.47 3.33 -0.22
N SER A 51 -2.40 2.39 -1.16
CA SER A 51 -2.89 2.57 -2.50
C SER A 51 -4.42 2.61 -2.54
N ILE A 52 -4.95 3.45 -3.43
CA ILE A 52 -6.39 3.57 -3.74
C ILE A 52 -6.76 2.85 -5.03
N GLY A 53 -5.75 2.34 -5.74
CA GLY A 53 -5.88 1.65 -7.02
C GLY A 53 -4.51 1.50 -7.70
N TYR A 54 -4.54 1.17 -8.99
CA TYR A 54 -3.36 1.00 -9.83
C TYR A 54 -3.32 2.08 -10.92
N CYS A 55 -2.11 2.45 -11.35
CA CYS A 55 -1.94 3.34 -12.49
C CYS A 55 -2.35 2.61 -13.78
N LYS A 56 -3.25 3.20 -14.56
CA LYS A 56 -3.65 2.63 -15.86
C LYS A 56 -2.50 2.42 -16.85
N LYS A 57 -1.42 3.21 -16.75
CA LYS A 57 -0.28 3.17 -17.68
C LYS A 57 0.83 2.22 -17.27
N CYS A 58 1.20 2.18 -15.98
CA CYS A 58 2.35 1.40 -15.49
C CYS A 58 2.00 0.35 -14.44
N GLU A 59 0.71 0.18 -14.12
CA GLU A 59 0.15 -0.85 -13.23
C GLU A 59 0.59 -0.79 -11.77
N ARG A 60 1.51 0.12 -11.42
CA ARG A 60 1.92 0.37 -10.04
C ARG A 60 0.75 0.77 -9.15
N LEU A 61 0.75 0.28 -7.91
CA LEU A 61 -0.11 0.72 -6.82
C LEU A 61 0.16 2.19 -6.49
N ILE A 62 -0.90 2.99 -6.46
CA ILE A 62 -0.83 4.44 -6.30
C ILE A 62 -1.81 4.94 -5.25
N CYS A 63 -1.35 5.87 -4.42
CA CYS A 63 -2.20 6.61 -3.50
C CYS A 63 -2.84 7.82 -4.18
N GLU A 64 -3.76 8.47 -3.47
CA GLU A 64 -4.42 9.70 -3.91
C GLU A 64 -3.42 10.81 -4.24
N ASP A 65 -2.43 11.07 -3.37
CA ASP A 65 -1.43 12.12 -3.58
C ASP A 65 -0.55 11.89 -4.82
N CYS A 66 -0.18 10.65 -5.11
CA CYS A 66 0.72 10.32 -6.21
C CYS A 66 0.00 10.12 -7.55
N SER A 67 -1.32 10.34 -7.60
CA SER A 67 -2.13 10.09 -8.79
C SER A 67 -3.03 11.25 -9.17
N VAL A 68 -3.55 11.17 -10.38
CA VAL A 68 -4.60 12.05 -10.91
C VAL A 68 -5.69 11.15 -11.46
N LYS A 69 -6.94 11.46 -11.14
CA LYS A 69 -8.10 10.75 -11.67
C LYS A 69 -8.47 11.31 -13.05
N VAL A 70 -8.55 10.44 -14.05
CA VAL A 70 -8.93 10.77 -15.43
C VAL A 70 -10.13 9.89 -15.78
N GLY A 71 -11.33 10.48 -15.71
CA GLY A 71 -12.58 9.72 -15.83
C GLY A 71 -12.73 8.71 -14.67
N ALA A 72 -12.86 7.43 -15.01
CA ALA A 72 -12.94 6.34 -14.03
C ALA A 72 -11.57 5.74 -13.67
N GLU A 73 -10.49 6.20 -14.31
CA GLU A 73 -9.15 5.61 -14.18
C GLU A 73 -8.21 6.50 -13.35
N TYR A 74 -7.18 5.90 -12.77
CA TYR A 74 -6.10 6.63 -12.09
C TYR A 74 -4.82 6.57 -12.92
N ILE A 75 -4.14 7.71 -13.07
CA ILE A 75 -2.82 7.80 -13.72
C ILE A 75 -1.84 8.41 -12.72
N CYS A 76 -0.66 7.80 -12.57
CA CYS A 76 0.35 8.33 -11.67
C CYS A 76 0.97 9.62 -12.22
N ARG A 77 1.46 10.46 -11.32
CA ARG A 77 2.09 11.74 -11.71
C ARG A 77 3.35 11.55 -12.56
N GLU A 78 4.07 10.44 -12.38
CA GLU A 78 5.23 10.11 -13.22
C GLU A 78 4.79 9.91 -14.68
N CYS A 79 3.81 9.04 -14.95
CA CYS A 79 3.31 8.79 -16.29
C CYS A 79 2.57 9.99 -16.92
N MET A 80 2.05 10.93 -16.12
CA MET A 80 1.50 12.18 -16.66
C MET A 80 2.59 13.14 -17.15
N ARG A 81 3.75 13.18 -16.49
CA ARG A 81 4.87 14.04 -16.92
C ARG A 81 5.44 13.60 -18.26
N TYR A 82 5.62 12.29 -18.47
CA TYR A 82 6.18 11.74 -19.70
C TYR A 82 5.30 11.93 -20.96
N ASP A 83 4.02 12.30 -20.83
CA ASP A 83 3.13 12.52 -21.98
C ASP A 83 3.33 13.88 -22.66
N HIS A 84 3.97 14.85 -21.98
CA HIS A 84 4.15 16.21 -22.50
C HIS A 84 5.41 16.40 -23.37
N GLU A 85 6.39 15.49 -23.30
CA GLU A 85 7.66 15.63 -24.05
C GLU A 85 7.61 15.04 -25.47
N LYS A 86 6.45 14.50 -25.89
CA LYS A 86 6.25 13.93 -27.24
C LYS A 86 5.25 14.69 -28.12
N ARG A 87 4.82 15.89 -27.71
CA ARG A 87 3.92 16.76 -28.49
C ARG A 87 4.64 17.99 -29.03
#